data_AF-A0A355R9A4-F1
#
_entry.id   AF-A0A355R9A4-F1
#
_cell.length_a   1.000
_cell.length_b   1.000
_cell.length_c   1.000
_cell.angle_alpha   90.00
_cell.angle_beta   90.00
_cell.angle_gamma   90.00
#
_symmetry.space_group_name_H-M   'P 1'
#
loop_
_entity.id
_entity.type
_entity.pdbx_description
1 polymer ?
#
loop_
_entity_poly.entity_id
_entity_poly.type
_entity_poly.pdbx_seq_one_letter_code
_entity_poly.pdbx_strand_id
1 'polypeptide(L)'
;MHQNAVVGKTKQLASDEFAVVGYTAPKGSRTGFGSLLLAKPDPEHGWRYAGRVGSGFNDELMRQVSKKLATGGSKTPTAYVGTTDTDLRAATWFPPRFVLEVFYRGIGRQELLRQPSLKAVRIDKDVADLADSDRGEKPVGARARKAGKVAKASPAKRSRVASPADDLPTLSSPSKVLFPGNRITKGDVWNYYLAVADHLLPEIAGRPLSIIRCPAGIERPCFFQKHLTAGLERVATVKLKEESGANADYLVADDLPGLMELVQFNALEFHPWGSHADKPDLADRVVFDLDPGPDVPFVEVKRAATDIRKLLAQLELESFLRASGGKGLHVVVPLNPGCDWDLTKRFAHGFADALARSEPDRFLAVATKNRRNRRIFVDYLRNGRGATAVASYSMRARPDAPVAMPLAWGDLGKLKKANALTIADVPAKLKRRRKDPWEGVGTLKQNLARWARVE
;
A
#
# COMPACT_ATOMS: atom_id res chain seq x y z
N MET A 1 -34.99 -22.24 -21.59
CA MET A 1 -34.84 -20.82 -21.23
C MET A 1 -33.42 -20.57 -20.76
N HIS A 2 -32.65 -19.78 -21.51
CA HIS A 2 -31.25 -19.44 -21.19
C HIS A 2 -31.22 -18.22 -20.24
N GLN A 3 -30.55 -18.32 -19.10
CA GLN A 3 -30.18 -17.15 -18.29
C GLN A 3 -28.65 -17.04 -18.22
N ASN A 4 -28.16 -15.93 -18.76
CA ASN A 4 -26.75 -15.55 -18.81
C ASN A 4 -26.26 -15.11 -17.42
N ALA A 5 -25.36 -15.87 -16.81
CA ALA A 5 -24.59 -15.42 -15.65
C ALA A 5 -23.50 -14.43 -16.08
N VAL A 6 -23.62 -13.17 -15.66
CA VAL A 6 -22.61 -12.13 -15.89
C VAL A 6 -21.50 -12.26 -14.85
N VAL A 7 -20.38 -12.89 -15.22
CA VAL A 7 -19.17 -12.99 -14.40
C VAL A 7 -18.37 -11.69 -14.49
N GLY A 8 -18.44 -10.85 -13.46
CA GLY A 8 -17.58 -9.67 -13.30
C GLY A 8 -16.13 -10.06 -12.97
N LYS A 9 -15.23 -10.02 -13.96
CA LYS A 9 -13.77 -10.20 -13.76
C LYS A 9 -13.10 -8.84 -13.52
N THR A 10 -12.80 -8.50 -12.27
CA THR A 10 -11.93 -7.36 -11.93
C THR A 10 -10.51 -7.88 -11.71
N LYS A 11 -9.59 -7.53 -12.61
CA LYS A 11 -8.19 -8.00 -12.65
C LYS A 11 -7.28 -7.12 -11.78
N GLN A 12 -6.39 -7.77 -11.03
CA GLN A 12 -5.23 -7.17 -10.34
C GLN A 12 -4.41 -6.28 -11.28
N LEU A 13 -4.02 -5.07 -10.83
CA LEU A 13 -2.96 -4.29 -11.46
C LEU A 13 -1.65 -4.70 -10.79
N ALA A 14 -0.80 -5.44 -11.49
CA ALA A 14 0.56 -5.69 -11.05
C ALA A 14 1.32 -4.34 -11.04
N SER A 15 2.31 -4.17 -10.16
CA SER A 15 3.22 -3.02 -10.25
C SER A 15 4.66 -3.47 -10.14
N ASP A 16 5.54 -2.78 -10.85
CA ASP A 16 6.97 -3.07 -10.89
C ASP A 16 7.75 -1.77 -11.21
N GLU A 17 9.06 -1.80 -11.04
CA GLU A 17 9.95 -0.67 -11.18
C GLU A 17 10.72 -0.72 -12.50
N PHE A 18 10.90 0.43 -13.14
CA PHE A 18 11.54 0.53 -14.46
C PHE A 18 12.41 1.78 -14.54
N ALA A 19 13.51 1.68 -15.28
CA ALA A 19 14.33 2.83 -15.64
C ALA A 19 13.63 3.61 -16.76
N VAL A 20 13.69 4.93 -16.71
CA VAL A 20 13.33 5.78 -17.85
C VAL A 20 14.53 5.93 -18.76
N VAL A 21 14.36 5.56 -20.03
CA VAL A 21 15.42 5.55 -21.08
C VAL A 21 15.08 6.45 -22.28
N GLY A 22 13.97 7.18 -22.21
CA GLY A 22 13.58 8.08 -23.28
C GLY A 22 12.16 8.59 -23.12
N TYR A 23 11.70 9.32 -24.13
CA TYR A 23 10.32 9.81 -24.22
C TYR A 23 9.89 10.01 -25.67
N THR A 24 8.57 10.03 -25.89
CA THR A 24 7.97 10.48 -27.15
C THR A 24 7.54 11.93 -27.04
N ALA A 25 7.55 12.67 -28.15
CA ALA A 25 6.98 14.01 -28.21
C ALA A 25 5.49 14.00 -27.79
N PRO A 26 4.99 15.09 -27.18
CA PRO A 26 3.56 15.22 -26.91
C PRO A 26 2.75 15.27 -28.22
N LYS A 27 1.49 14.83 -28.15
CA LYS A 27 0.52 14.92 -29.25
C LYS A 27 -0.74 15.65 -28.74
N GLY A 28 -1.39 16.45 -29.59
CA GLY A 28 -2.60 17.20 -29.23
C GLY A 28 -2.30 18.35 -28.25
N SER A 29 -3.20 18.60 -27.29
CA SER A 29 -3.10 19.69 -26.29
C SER A 29 -2.14 19.39 -25.13
N ARG A 30 -1.45 18.24 -25.15
CA ARG A 30 -0.54 17.81 -24.09
C ARG A 30 0.78 18.60 -24.16
N THR A 31 1.30 19.04 -23.01
CA THR A 31 2.59 19.73 -22.91
C THR A 31 3.65 18.85 -22.23
N GLY A 32 4.94 19.15 -22.45
CA GLY A 32 6.06 18.36 -21.92
C GLY A 32 6.41 17.15 -22.79
N PHE A 33 5.91 15.97 -22.44
CA PHE A 33 6.17 14.71 -23.16
C PHE A 33 4.86 13.93 -23.42
N GLY A 34 4.86 13.07 -24.45
CA GLY A 34 3.73 12.20 -24.77
C GLY A 34 3.70 10.95 -23.88
N SER A 35 4.83 10.25 -23.80
CA SER A 35 5.03 9.08 -22.94
C SER A 35 6.50 8.90 -22.61
N LEU A 36 6.80 8.31 -21.45
CA LEU A 36 8.14 7.90 -21.08
C LEU A 36 8.40 6.48 -21.54
N LEU A 37 9.61 6.23 -22.02
CA LEU A 37 10.07 4.92 -22.45
C LEU A 37 10.73 4.22 -21.26
N LEU A 38 10.25 3.02 -20.96
CA LEU A 38 10.64 2.22 -19.81
C LEU A 38 11.59 1.11 -20.24
N ALA A 39 12.60 0.82 -19.43
CA ALA A 39 13.48 -0.32 -19.60
C ALA A 39 13.66 -1.09 -18.29
N LYS A 40 13.95 -2.38 -18.44
CA LYS A 40 14.39 -3.28 -17.36
C LYS A 40 15.86 -3.68 -17.61
N PRO A 41 16.62 -4.02 -16.57
CA PRO A 41 17.92 -4.65 -16.75
C PRO A 41 17.81 -5.92 -17.58
N ASP A 42 18.80 -6.17 -18.41
CA ASP A 42 18.87 -7.30 -19.33
C ASP A 42 20.30 -7.85 -19.35
N PRO A 43 20.53 -9.13 -19.03
CA PRO A 43 21.89 -9.69 -18.96
C PRO A 43 22.65 -9.68 -20.30
N GLU A 44 21.94 -9.67 -21.43
CA GLU A 44 22.52 -9.77 -22.77
C GLU A 44 22.83 -8.39 -23.36
N HIS A 45 21.93 -7.42 -23.17
CA HIS A 45 22.02 -6.10 -23.79
C HIS A 45 22.15 -4.94 -22.78
N GLY A 46 22.32 -5.25 -21.49
CA GLY A 46 22.33 -4.29 -20.38
C GLY A 46 20.94 -3.78 -20.02
N TRP A 47 20.20 -3.23 -20.99
CA TRP A 47 18.85 -2.72 -20.82
C TRP A 47 17.92 -3.20 -21.93
N ARG A 48 16.75 -3.74 -21.58
CA ARG A 48 15.69 -4.12 -22.53
C ARG A 48 14.49 -3.22 -22.39
N TYR A 49 14.01 -2.69 -23.51
CA TYR A 49 12.80 -1.88 -23.57
C TYR A 49 11.58 -2.68 -23.10
N ALA A 50 10.85 -2.11 -22.14
CA ALA A 50 9.70 -2.73 -21.48
C ALA A 50 8.37 -2.06 -21.88
N GLY A 51 8.38 -1.06 -22.75
CA GLY A 51 7.17 -0.34 -23.17
C GLY A 51 7.18 1.13 -22.74
N ARG A 52 6.04 1.80 -22.89
CA ARG A 52 5.91 3.23 -22.64
C ARG A 52 4.79 3.55 -21.66
N VAL A 53 4.99 4.50 -20.77
CA VAL A 53 3.96 4.98 -19.83
C VAL A 53 3.63 6.44 -20.13
N GLY A 54 2.36 6.70 -20.47
CA GLY A 54 1.86 8.04 -20.77
C GLY A 54 0.74 8.50 -19.85
N SER A 55 0.24 7.65 -18.95
CA SER A 55 -0.86 7.96 -18.03
C SER A 55 -0.39 7.92 -16.57
N GLY A 56 -1.12 8.59 -15.68
CA GLY A 56 -0.79 8.69 -14.26
C GLY A 56 0.11 9.88 -13.89
N PHE A 57 0.39 10.79 -14.83
CA PHE A 57 1.11 12.04 -14.57
C PHE A 57 0.11 13.21 -14.45
N ASN A 58 0.17 13.97 -13.36
CA ASN A 58 -0.52 15.26 -13.24
C ASN A 58 0.38 16.40 -13.78
N ASP A 59 -0.13 17.63 -13.90
CA ASP A 59 0.62 18.74 -14.50
C ASP A 59 1.91 19.10 -13.76
N GLU A 60 1.92 19.00 -12.43
CA GLU A 60 3.11 19.26 -11.62
C GLU A 60 4.17 18.19 -11.86
N LEU A 61 3.77 16.93 -11.86
CA LEU A 61 4.65 15.80 -12.14
C LEU A 61 5.14 15.80 -13.58
N MET A 62 4.29 16.22 -14.52
CA MET A 62 4.69 16.48 -15.91
C MET A 62 5.79 17.54 -15.96
N ARG A 63 5.67 18.66 -15.24
CA ARG A 63 6.73 19.68 -15.15
C ARG A 63 8.00 19.14 -14.51
N GLN A 64 7.90 18.48 -13.37
CA GLN A 64 9.05 17.91 -12.64
C GLN A 64 9.80 16.88 -13.47
N VAL A 65 9.07 15.97 -14.12
CA VAL A 65 9.67 14.97 -15.01
C VAL A 65 10.23 15.63 -16.25
N SER A 66 9.55 16.62 -16.85
CA SER A 66 10.06 17.34 -18.03
C SER A 66 11.41 18.02 -17.74
N LYS A 67 11.62 18.55 -16.54
CA LYS A 67 12.94 19.07 -16.11
C LYS A 67 14.01 17.98 -16.13
N LYS A 68 13.70 16.74 -15.73
CA LYS A 68 14.60 15.58 -15.80
C LYS A 68 14.84 15.08 -17.24
N LEU A 69 13.97 15.43 -18.20
CA LEU A 69 14.10 15.07 -19.61
C LEU A 69 14.92 16.10 -20.42
N ALA A 70 14.94 17.36 -20.00
CA ALA A 70 15.55 18.48 -20.74
C ALA A 70 17.05 18.31 -21.03
N THR A 71 17.74 17.43 -20.32
CA THR A 71 19.17 17.16 -20.44
C THR A 71 19.52 16.26 -21.63
N GLY A 72 19.26 16.70 -22.86
CA GLY A 72 19.73 16.04 -24.09
C GLY A 72 19.18 14.62 -24.37
N GLY A 73 19.39 14.13 -25.59
CA GLY A 73 18.98 12.79 -26.03
C GLY A 73 19.22 12.60 -27.52
N SER A 74 19.13 11.37 -28.02
CA SER A 74 19.36 11.03 -29.43
C SER A 74 18.19 10.26 -30.05
N LYS A 75 18.20 10.05 -31.36
CA LYS A 75 17.23 9.17 -32.04
C LYS A 75 17.60 7.68 -31.94
N THR A 76 18.81 7.37 -31.46
CA THR A 76 19.32 6.01 -31.33
C THR A 76 18.88 5.42 -29.98
N PRO A 77 18.21 4.25 -29.96
CA PRO A 77 17.84 3.59 -28.71
C PRO A 77 19.04 3.26 -27.83
N THR A 78 18.90 3.54 -26.54
CA THR A 78 19.88 3.22 -25.47
C THR A 78 19.51 1.95 -24.69
N ALA A 79 18.42 1.30 -25.09
CA ALA A 79 17.99 0.00 -24.62
C ALA A 79 17.68 -0.88 -25.84
N TYR A 80 17.86 -2.19 -25.72
CA TYR A 80 17.49 -3.13 -26.75
C TYR A 80 15.97 -3.11 -26.99
N VAL A 81 15.59 -2.85 -28.25
CA VAL A 81 14.19 -2.79 -28.68
C VAL A 81 13.90 -4.00 -29.58
N GLY A 82 13.38 -5.06 -28.99
CA GLY A 82 12.98 -6.29 -29.71
C GLY A 82 11.64 -6.19 -30.45
N THR A 83 11.17 -4.99 -30.79
CA THR A 83 9.88 -4.76 -31.45
C THR A 83 9.98 -3.74 -32.57
N THR A 84 9.16 -3.90 -33.60
CA THR A 84 8.98 -2.95 -34.70
C THR A 84 7.80 -2.02 -34.41
N ASP A 85 7.94 -1.16 -33.41
CA ASP A 85 6.97 -0.08 -33.13
C ASP A 85 7.38 1.20 -33.86
N THR A 86 6.57 1.62 -34.84
CA THR A 86 6.84 2.80 -35.67
C THR A 86 6.83 4.11 -34.88
N ASP A 87 6.11 4.19 -33.75
CA ASP A 87 6.10 5.39 -32.90
C ASP A 87 7.47 5.62 -32.24
N LEU A 88 8.30 4.58 -32.11
CA LEU A 88 9.65 4.68 -31.52
C LEU A 88 10.66 5.37 -32.45
N ARG A 89 10.38 5.45 -33.76
CA ARG A 89 11.24 6.16 -34.73
C ARG A 89 11.37 7.65 -34.43
N ALA A 90 10.31 8.24 -33.87
CA ALA A 90 10.27 9.66 -33.52
C ALA A 90 10.71 9.93 -32.07
N ALA A 91 10.94 8.89 -31.26
CA ALA A 91 11.29 9.05 -29.86
C ALA A 91 12.67 9.67 -29.66
N THR A 92 12.86 10.24 -28.48
CA THR A 92 14.15 10.71 -27.99
C THR A 92 14.62 9.77 -26.89
N TRP A 93 15.81 9.23 -27.05
CA TRP A 93 16.40 8.21 -26.19
C TRP A 93 17.62 8.75 -25.44
N PHE A 94 17.87 8.21 -24.26
CA PHE A 94 19.02 8.55 -23.43
C PHE A 94 19.40 7.40 -22.50
N PRO A 95 20.65 7.34 -21.99
CA PRO A 95 21.01 6.36 -20.97
C PRO A 95 20.04 6.45 -19.79
N PRO A 96 19.67 5.33 -19.15
CA PRO A 96 18.79 5.29 -17.99
C PRO A 96 19.04 6.43 -16.99
N ARG A 97 17.99 7.20 -16.62
CA ARG A 97 18.17 8.40 -15.76
C ARG A 97 17.56 8.32 -14.37
N PHE A 98 16.36 7.79 -14.26
CA PHE A 98 15.62 7.73 -13.00
C PHE A 98 14.63 6.59 -13.02
N VAL A 99 14.15 6.21 -11.83
CA VAL A 99 13.29 5.05 -11.63
C VAL A 99 11.83 5.46 -11.46
N LEU A 100 10.94 4.74 -12.12
CA LEU A 100 9.50 4.82 -11.92
C LEU A 100 8.98 3.50 -11.40
N GLU A 101 8.03 3.57 -10.48
CA GLU A 101 7.14 2.46 -10.19
C GLU A 101 5.86 2.62 -11.03
N VAL A 102 5.46 1.54 -11.70
CA VAL A 102 4.40 1.56 -12.71
C VAL A 102 3.44 0.41 -12.46
N PHE A 103 2.14 0.71 -12.42
CA PHE A 103 1.09 -0.30 -12.51
C PHE A 103 0.95 -0.79 -13.95
N TYR A 104 0.71 -2.08 -14.17
CA TYR A 104 0.46 -2.68 -15.48
C TYR A 104 -0.50 -3.87 -15.37
N ARG A 105 -1.15 -4.21 -16.48
CA ARG A 105 -2.16 -5.28 -16.58
C ARG A 105 -1.61 -6.56 -17.22
N GLY A 106 -0.34 -6.85 -16.98
CA GLY A 106 0.41 -7.98 -17.51
C GLY A 106 1.41 -7.61 -18.62
N ILE A 107 2.17 -8.61 -19.06
CA ILE A 107 3.24 -8.48 -20.06
C ILE A 107 2.76 -9.07 -21.39
N GLY A 108 2.98 -8.36 -22.48
CA GLY A 108 2.63 -8.78 -23.85
C GLY A 108 3.57 -9.84 -24.42
N ARG A 109 3.24 -10.35 -25.62
CA ARG A 109 4.05 -11.37 -26.32
C ARG A 109 5.45 -10.88 -26.70
N GLN A 110 5.60 -9.57 -26.92
CA GLN A 110 6.88 -8.92 -27.20
C GLN A 110 7.57 -8.41 -25.92
N GLU A 111 7.23 -8.97 -24.76
CA GLU A 111 7.72 -8.55 -23.44
C GLU A 111 7.37 -7.11 -23.00
N LEU A 112 6.48 -6.41 -23.70
CA LEU A 112 6.08 -5.05 -23.36
C LEU A 112 4.95 -5.01 -22.32
N LEU A 113 4.98 -4.01 -21.44
CA LEU A 113 3.94 -3.75 -20.44
C LEU A 113 2.60 -3.42 -21.10
N ARG A 114 1.52 -3.98 -20.56
CA ARG A 114 0.15 -3.71 -21.02
C ARG A 114 -0.53 -2.69 -20.13
N GLN A 115 -1.04 -1.63 -20.74
CA GLN A 115 -1.75 -0.54 -20.06
C GLN A 115 -0.99 -0.01 -18.83
N PRO A 116 0.31 0.34 -18.99
CA PRO A 116 1.07 0.89 -17.90
C PRO A 116 0.51 2.25 -17.48
N SER A 117 0.47 2.51 -16.18
CA SER A 117 0.18 3.82 -15.60
C SER A 117 1.11 4.09 -14.43
N LEU A 118 1.58 5.33 -14.31
CA LEU A 118 2.49 5.71 -13.23
C LEU A 118 1.88 5.41 -11.86
N LYS A 119 2.67 4.81 -10.97
CA LYS A 119 2.39 4.67 -9.54
C LYS A 119 3.16 5.71 -8.72
N ALA A 120 4.47 5.82 -8.95
CA ALA A 120 5.33 6.77 -8.26
C ALA A 120 6.61 7.07 -9.04
N VAL A 121 7.14 8.29 -8.89
CA VAL A 121 8.53 8.60 -9.23
C VAL A 121 9.39 8.24 -8.02
N ARG A 122 10.33 7.32 -8.18
CA ARG A 122 11.15 6.79 -7.08
C ARG A 122 12.37 7.65 -6.86
N ILE A 123 12.17 8.77 -6.16
CA ILE A 123 13.24 9.71 -5.80
C ILE A 123 14.25 9.12 -4.81
N ASP A 124 13.88 8.03 -4.15
CA ASP A 124 14.69 7.26 -3.20
C ASP A 124 15.56 6.19 -3.87
N LYS A 125 15.49 6.05 -5.20
CA LYS A 125 16.22 5.02 -5.95
C LYS A 125 17.01 5.58 -7.13
N ASP A 126 18.21 5.05 -7.29
CA ASP A 126 19.03 5.25 -8.47
C ASP A 126 18.78 4.14 -9.48
N VAL A 127 19.09 4.41 -10.75
CA VAL A 127 18.95 3.42 -11.84
C VAL A 127 19.72 2.12 -11.54
N ALA A 128 20.91 2.24 -10.95
CA ALA A 128 21.76 1.09 -10.62
C ALA A 128 21.06 0.10 -9.68
N ASP A 129 20.12 0.58 -8.84
CA ASP A 129 19.38 -0.25 -7.90
C ASP A 129 18.40 -1.23 -8.59
N LEU A 130 18.12 -1.06 -9.89
CA LEU A 130 17.22 -1.95 -10.63
C LEU A 130 17.85 -3.29 -11.01
N ALA A 131 19.18 -3.31 -11.22
CA ALA A 131 19.94 -4.50 -11.61
C ALA A 131 19.98 -5.58 -10.50
N ASP A 132 19.58 -5.21 -9.28
CA ASP A 132 19.76 -5.98 -8.05
C ASP A 132 18.41 -6.49 -7.48
N SER A 133 17.38 -6.57 -8.33
CA SER A 133 16.05 -7.05 -7.95
C SER A 133 15.82 -8.50 -8.40
N ASP A 134 15.76 -9.44 -7.45
CA ASP A 134 15.34 -10.83 -7.65
C ASP A 134 13.87 -10.89 -8.14
N ARG A 135 13.67 -10.86 -9.46
CA ARG A 135 12.35 -11.00 -10.10
C ARG A 135 12.07 -12.46 -10.47
N GLY A 136 11.42 -13.18 -9.56
CA GLY A 136 10.81 -14.50 -9.82
C GLY A 136 9.56 -14.45 -10.73
N GLU A 137 9.22 -15.62 -11.28
CA GLU A 137 8.50 -15.90 -12.53
C GLU A 137 7.06 -15.37 -12.76
N LYS A 138 6.74 -15.21 -14.06
CA LYS A 138 5.49 -14.70 -14.67
C LYS A 138 4.28 -15.65 -14.53
N PRO A 139 3.04 -15.13 -14.54
CA PRO A 139 1.90 -15.86 -15.13
C PRO A 139 1.36 -15.25 -16.43
N VAL A 140 1.18 -16.13 -17.40
CA VAL A 140 0.42 -16.06 -18.67
C VAL A 140 -1.06 -15.73 -18.34
N GLY A 141 -1.74 -14.72 -18.88
CA GLY A 141 -2.10 -14.48 -20.28
C GLY A 141 -3.63 -14.59 -20.44
N ALA A 142 -4.36 -13.48 -20.60
CA ALA A 142 -5.79 -13.49 -20.94
C ALA A 142 -6.22 -12.32 -21.84
N ARG A 143 -6.76 -12.68 -23.01
CA ARG A 143 -7.31 -11.83 -24.09
C ARG A 143 -8.47 -10.93 -23.64
N ALA A 144 -8.71 -9.87 -24.41
CA ALA A 144 -9.62 -8.75 -24.13
C ALA A 144 -10.85 -8.72 -25.06
N ARG A 145 -11.97 -8.17 -24.57
CA ARG A 145 -13.04 -7.53 -25.37
C ARG A 145 -13.60 -6.28 -24.64
N LYS A 146 -14.19 -5.38 -25.44
CA LYS A 146 -14.27 -3.91 -25.34
C LYS A 146 -15.23 -3.33 -24.27
N ALA A 147 -14.95 -2.09 -23.85
CA ALA A 147 -15.73 -1.27 -22.92
C ALA A 147 -16.54 -0.15 -23.62
N GLY A 148 -17.67 0.23 -23.02
CA GLY A 148 -18.54 1.35 -23.38
C GLY A 148 -18.54 2.47 -22.32
N LYS A 149 -19.02 3.66 -22.73
CA LYS A 149 -18.73 5.04 -22.26
C LYS A 149 -19.33 5.49 -20.91
N VAL A 150 -18.71 6.56 -20.39
CA VAL A 150 -18.92 7.30 -19.12
C VAL A 150 -19.93 8.46 -19.29
N ALA A 151 -20.63 8.86 -18.23
CA ALA A 151 -21.36 10.13 -18.11
C ALA A 151 -21.03 10.88 -16.79
N LYS A 152 -21.30 12.20 -16.81
CA LYS A 152 -20.69 13.33 -16.07
C LYS A 152 -21.11 13.50 -14.59
N ALA A 153 -20.35 14.34 -13.87
CA ALA A 153 -20.32 14.50 -12.41
C ALA A 153 -20.95 15.82 -11.88
N SER A 154 -21.40 15.78 -10.60
CA SER A 154 -21.62 16.91 -9.66
C SER A 154 -21.36 16.43 -8.18
N PRO A 155 -21.52 17.22 -7.08
CA PRO A 155 -20.58 17.31 -5.96
C PRO A 155 -20.78 16.24 -4.85
N ALA A 156 -19.74 16.03 -4.04
CA ALA A 156 -19.60 14.92 -3.09
C ALA A 156 -20.62 14.95 -1.94
N LYS A 157 -21.59 14.04 -2.00
CA LYS A 157 -22.41 13.60 -0.86
C LYS A 157 -21.98 12.18 -0.50
N ARG A 158 -21.80 11.90 0.79
CA ARG A 158 -21.70 10.52 1.31
C ARG A 158 -22.99 9.79 0.96
N SER A 159 -22.94 8.78 0.10
CA SER A 159 -24.09 7.91 -0.15
C SER A 159 -24.02 6.74 0.83
N ARG A 160 -24.86 6.76 1.86
CA ARG A 160 -25.09 5.63 2.75
C ARG A 160 -26.34 4.91 2.27
N VAL A 161 -26.23 3.62 1.96
CA VAL A 161 -27.40 2.72 2.01
C VAL A 161 -27.46 2.29 3.47
N ALA A 162 -28.42 2.82 4.22
CA ALA A 162 -28.60 2.45 5.61
C ALA A 162 -29.31 1.08 5.65
N SER A 163 -28.56 0.01 5.90
CA SER A 163 -29.15 -1.25 6.34
C SER A 163 -29.29 -1.24 7.87
N PRO A 164 -30.36 -1.81 8.45
CA PRO A 164 -30.49 -1.95 9.90
C PRO A 164 -29.29 -2.72 10.48
N ALA A 165 -28.87 -2.33 11.69
CA ALA A 165 -27.71 -2.90 12.39
C ALA A 165 -27.84 -4.42 12.67
N ASP A 166 -29.04 -4.98 12.55
CA ASP A 166 -29.34 -6.37 12.93
C ASP A 166 -29.21 -7.40 11.79
N ASP A 167 -29.04 -6.98 10.53
CA ASP A 167 -28.95 -7.93 9.42
C ASP A 167 -27.52 -7.99 8.85
N LEU A 168 -26.69 -8.86 9.41
CA LEU A 168 -25.37 -9.17 8.83
C LEU A 168 -25.53 -9.79 7.43
N PRO A 169 -24.60 -9.56 6.49
CA PRO A 169 -24.67 -10.19 5.19
C PRO A 169 -24.59 -11.72 5.32
N THR A 170 -25.31 -12.45 4.47
CA THR A 170 -25.26 -13.92 4.49
C THR A 170 -23.88 -14.42 4.09
N LEU A 171 -23.29 -15.26 4.95
CA LEU A 171 -22.03 -15.94 4.66
C LEU A 171 -22.25 -17.06 3.63
N SER A 172 -21.65 -16.92 2.45
CA SER A 172 -21.66 -17.99 1.43
C SER A 172 -20.37 -18.80 1.46
N SER A 173 -20.47 -20.10 1.11
CA SER A 173 -19.33 -21.02 1.05
C SER A 173 -18.47 -21.04 2.32
N PRO A 174 -19.07 -21.22 3.53
CA PRO A 174 -18.33 -21.18 4.79
C PRO A 174 -17.21 -22.22 4.85
N SER A 175 -17.40 -23.41 4.26
CA SER A 175 -16.42 -24.49 4.22
C SER A 175 -15.24 -24.27 3.25
N LYS A 176 -15.24 -23.16 2.49
CA LYS A 176 -14.17 -22.86 1.54
C LYS A 176 -12.85 -22.65 2.27
N VAL A 177 -11.86 -23.50 2.00
CA VAL A 177 -10.51 -23.34 2.55
C VAL A 177 -9.82 -22.13 1.91
N LEU A 178 -9.35 -21.20 2.75
CA LEU A 178 -8.60 -20.01 2.35
C LEU A 178 -7.12 -20.12 2.71
N PHE A 179 -6.77 -20.90 3.74
CA PHE A 179 -5.39 -21.19 4.13
C PHE A 179 -5.19 -22.71 4.15
N PRO A 180 -4.60 -23.31 3.10
CA PRO A 180 -4.49 -24.76 2.99
C PRO A 180 -3.64 -25.40 4.09
N GLY A 181 -2.50 -24.79 4.44
CA GLY A 181 -1.54 -25.36 5.40
C GLY A 181 -2.12 -25.70 6.78
N ASN A 182 -3.07 -24.90 7.28
CA ASN A 182 -3.76 -25.12 8.54
C ASN A 182 -5.29 -25.26 8.37
N ARG A 183 -5.75 -25.47 7.14
CA ARG A 183 -7.15 -25.68 6.74
C ARG A 183 -8.14 -24.62 7.25
N ILE A 184 -7.70 -23.38 7.45
CA ILE A 184 -8.61 -22.28 7.83
C ILE A 184 -9.59 -22.03 6.70
N THR A 185 -10.87 -22.04 7.04
CA THR A 185 -11.99 -21.82 6.13
C THR A 185 -12.48 -20.37 6.13
N LYS A 186 -13.32 -20.03 5.15
CA LYS A 186 -14.00 -18.73 5.11
C LYS A 186 -14.90 -18.52 6.33
N GLY A 187 -15.51 -19.58 6.86
CA GLY A 187 -16.26 -19.56 8.10
C GLY A 187 -15.39 -19.21 9.31
N ASP A 188 -14.17 -19.73 9.38
CA ASP A 188 -13.23 -19.38 10.45
C ASP A 188 -12.80 -17.91 10.38
N VAL A 189 -12.53 -17.40 9.17
CA VAL A 189 -12.22 -15.98 8.94
C VAL A 189 -13.40 -15.09 9.34
N TRP A 190 -14.62 -15.48 8.98
CA TRP A 190 -15.84 -14.80 9.37
C TRP A 190 -15.99 -14.73 10.90
N ASN A 191 -15.89 -15.88 11.57
CA ASN A 191 -16.01 -15.97 13.03
C ASN A 191 -14.92 -15.18 13.74
N TYR A 192 -13.70 -15.19 13.21
CA TYR A 192 -12.60 -14.37 13.73
C TYR A 192 -12.95 -12.87 13.70
N TYR A 193 -13.37 -12.36 12.54
CA TYR A 193 -13.67 -10.92 12.42
C TYR A 193 -14.87 -10.51 13.25
N LEU A 194 -15.89 -11.37 13.37
CA LEU A 194 -16.99 -11.16 14.29
C LEU A 194 -16.50 -11.07 15.75
N ALA A 195 -15.59 -11.95 16.15
CA ALA A 195 -15.05 -11.99 17.51
C ALA A 195 -14.12 -10.81 17.88
N VAL A 196 -13.55 -10.10 16.88
CA VAL A 196 -12.66 -8.96 17.11
C VAL A 196 -13.24 -7.62 16.65
N ALA A 197 -14.50 -7.60 16.18
CA ALA A 197 -15.10 -6.43 15.55
C ALA A 197 -15.08 -5.19 16.44
N ASP A 198 -15.42 -5.32 17.72
CA ASP A 198 -15.42 -4.22 18.70
C ASP A 198 -14.03 -3.58 18.89
N HIS A 199 -12.97 -4.32 18.56
CA HIS A 199 -11.60 -3.83 18.64
C HIS A 199 -11.04 -3.37 17.29
N LEU A 200 -11.48 -3.97 16.18
CA LEU A 200 -11.06 -3.60 14.83
C LEU A 200 -11.78 -2.33 14.33
N LEU A 201 -13.09 -2.20 14.59
CA LEU A 201 -13.89 -1.08 14.09
C LEU A 201 -13.33 0.29 14.52
N PRO A 202 -12.89 0.52 15.77
CA PRO A 202 -12.26 1.79 16.15
C PRO A 202 -11.02 2.17 15.29
N GLU A 203 -10.35 1.21 14.66
CA GLU A 203 -9.19 1.45 13.81
C GLU A 203 -9.52 1.77 12.36
N ILE A 204 -10.69 1.35 11.87
CA ILE A 204 -11.05 1.44 10.44
C ILE A 204 -12.30 2.28 10.18
N ALA A 205 -13.17 2.45 11.17
CA ALA A 205 -14.45 3.13 11.05
C ALA A 205 -14.27 4.57 10.55
N GLY A 206 -15.02 4.94 9.51
CA GLY A 206 -14.97 6.28 8.92
C GLY A 206 -13.64 6.63 8.27
N ARG A 207 -12.76 5.67 7.96
CA ARG A 207 -11.49 5.89 7.26
C ARG A 207 -11.56 5.38 5.83
N PRO A 208 -10.97 6.09 4.86
CA PRO A 208 -10.74 5.51 3.55
C PRO A 208 -9.90 4.24 3.72
N LEU A 209 -10.38 3.15 3.12
CA LEU A 209 -9.92 1.81 3.42
C LEU A 209 -9.41 1.15 2.15
N SER A 210 -8.25 0.51 2.29
CA SER A 210 -7.82 -0.50 1.33
C SER A 210 -7.90 -1.88 1.95
N ILE A 211 -8.26 -2.87 1.14
CA ILE A 211 -8.33 -4.27 1.59
C ILE A 211 -7.51 -5.17 0.69
N ILE A 212 -7.02 -6.27 1.26
CA ILE A 212 -6.47 -7.39 0.48
C ILE A 212 -7.51 -8.50 0.46
N ARG A 213 -7.94 -8.88 -0.75
CA ARG A 213 -8.90 -9.96 -0.97
C ARG A 213 -8.21 -11.16 -1.58
N CYS A 214 -8.52 -12.33 -1.06
CA CYS A 214 -8.02 -13.61 -1.58
C CYS A 214 -9.21 -14.54 -1.89
N PRO A 215 -9.98 -14.30 -2.97
CA PRO A 215 -11.20 -15.05 -3.20
C PRO A 215 -11.00 -16.55 -3.33
N ALA A 216 -9.83 -17.01 -3.76
CA ALA A 216 -9.50 -18.43 -3.94
C ALA A 216 -8.46 -18.94 -2.91
N GLY A 217 -8.30 -18.24 -1.78
CA GLY A 217 -7.29 -18.54 -0.78
C GLY A 217 -5.92 -17.91 -1.04
N ILE A 218 -5.03 -17.98 -0.05
CA ILE A 218 -3.75 -17.23 -0.02
C ILE A 218 -2.67 -17.77 -0.96
N GLU A 219 -2.80 -19.03 -1.42
CA GLU A 219 -1.88 -19.63 -2.41
C GLU A 219 -2.27 -19.27 -3.85
N ARG A 220 -3.40 -18.58 -4.02
CA ARG A 220 -3.88 -18.06 -5.30
C ARG A 220 -3.77 -16.54 -5.31
N PRO A 221 -3.86 -15.88 -6.48
CA PRO A 221 -3.73 -14.44 -6.55
C PRO A 221 -4.70 -13.72 -5.62
N CYS A 222 -4.13 -13.00 -4.66
CA CYS A 222 -4.81 -11.98 -3.88
C CYS A 222 -4.68 -10.63 -4.58
N PHE A 223 -5.61 -9.71 -4.32
CA PHE A 223 -5.54 -8.38 -4.88
C PHE A 223 -5.89 -7.31 -3.86
N PHE A 224 -5.28 -6.15 -4.08
CA PHE A 224 -5.52 -4.93 -3.32
C PHE A 224 -6.72 -4.20 -3.92
N GLN A 225 -7.72 -3.87 -3.12
CA GLN A 225 -8.92 -3.16 -3.54
C GLN A 225 -9.08 -1.88 -2.71
N LYS A 226 -9.17 -0.75 -3.41
CA LYS A 226 -9.43 0.58 -2.84
C LYS A 226 -10.85 1.07 -3.13
N HIS A 227 -11.43 0.61 -4.23
CA HIS A 227 -12.67 1.15 -4.79
C HIS A 227 -13.83 0.18 -4.66
N LEU A 228 -15.04 0.72 -4.71
CA LEU A 228 -16.27 -0.06 -4.73
C LEU A 228 -16.29 -1.01 -5.93
N THR A 229 -16.87 -2.18 -5.74
CA THR A 229 -17.16 -3.15 -6.81
C THR A 229 -18.63 -3.53 -6.69
N ALA A 230 -19.25 -3.88 -7.82
CA ALA A 230 -20.63 -4.34 -7.86
C ALA A 230 -20.87 -5.48 -6.84
N GLY A 231 -22.01 -5.43 -6.15
CA GLY A 231 -22.41 -6.39 -5.13
C GLY A 231 -22.01 -6.04 -3.69
N LEU A 232 -21.26 -4.95 -3.47
CA LEU A 232 -21.12 -4.35 -2.15
C LEU A 232 -22.26 -3.34 -1.96
N GLU A 233 -23.12 -3.58 -0.97
CA GLU A 233 -24.34 -2.81 -0.70
C GLU A 233 -24.28 -2.09 0.66
N ARG A 234 -23.51 -2.63 1.60
CA ARG A 234 -23.42 -2.16 2.99
C ARG A 234 -22.16 -1.33 3.25
N VAL A 235 -21.15 -1.42 2.38
CA VAL A 235 -19.91 -0.65 2.47
C VAL A 235 -20.13 0.76 1.88
N ALA A 236 -19.86 1.77 2.71
CA ALA A 236 -19.91 3.16 2.29
C ALA A 236 -18.72 3.52 1.37
N THR A 237 -18.82 4.68 0.74
CA THR A 237 -17.70 5.23 -0.04
C THR A 237 -17.48 6.70 0.27
N VAL A 238 -16.23 7.13 0.07
CA VAL A 238 -15.85 8.53 0.07
C VAL A 238 -15.16 8.87 -1.25
N LYS A 239 -15.64 9.94 -1.89
CA LYS A 239 -15.03 10.46 -3.11
C LYS A 239 -13.81 11.29 -2.75
N LEU A 240 -12.63 10.82 -3.16
CA LEU A 240 -11.37 11.48 -2.89
C LEU A 240 -10.69 11.85 -4.20
N LYS A 241 -10.13 13.07 -4.23
CA LYS A 241 -9.20 13.47 -5.27
C LYS A 241 -7.88 12.73 -5.04
N GLU A 242 -7.48 11.91 -6.00
CA GLU A 242 -6.18 11.27 -6.01
C GLU A 242 -5.10 12.27 -6.43
N GLU A 243 -3.82 11.93 -6.19
CA GLU A 243 -2.70 12.77 -6.64
C GLU A 243 -2.72 13.01 -8.15
N SER A 244 -3.28 12.10 -8.93
CA SER A 244 -3.49 12.25 -10.38
C SER A 244 -4.45 13.40 -10.75
N GLY A 245 -5.17 13.95 -9.78
CA GLY A 245 -6.23 14.93 -9.97
C GLY A 245 -7.60 14.30 -10.27
N ALA A 246 -7.66 12.99 -10.56
CA ALA A 246 -8.90 12.27 -10.72
C ALA A 246 -9.60 12.07 -9.38
N ASN A 247 -10.93 12.09 -9.39
CA ASN A 247 -11.69 11.63 -8.24
C ASN A 247 -11.93 10.13 -8.35
N ALA A 248 -11.78 9.42 -7.25
CA ALA A 248 -12.16 8.03 -7.13
C ALA A 248 -12.93 7.78 -5.84
N ASP A 249 -13.85 6.83 -5.87
CA ASP A 249 -14.62 6.42 -4.70
C ASP A 249 -13.82 5.37 -3.94
N TYR A 250 -13.43 5.71 -2.72
CA TYR A 250 -12.69 4.83 -1.81
C TYR A 250 -13.67 4.13 -0.88
N LEU A 251 -13.39 2.86 -0.57
CA LEU A 251 -14.17 2.09 0.40
C LEU A 251 -14.10 2.74 1.79
N VAL A 252 -15.21 2.71 2.52
CA VAL A 252 -15.29 3.08 3.94
C VAL A 252 -16.18 2.05 4.62
N ALA A 253 -15.66 1.35 5.63
CA ALA A 253 -16.46 0.50 6.50
C ALA A 253 -16.76 1.31 7.77
N ASP A 254 -18.03 1.61 8.04
CA ASP A 254 -18.43 2.43 9.19
C ASP A 254 -18.89 1.60 10.40
N ASP A 255 -19.33 0.37 10.16
CA ASP A 255 -20.00 -0.48 11.15
C ASP A 255 -19.74 -1.98 10.91
N LEU A 256 -20.29 -2.81 11.81
CA LEU A 256 -20.15 -4.26 11.76
C LEU A 256 -20.74 -4.86 10.45
N PRO A 257 -21.97 -4.55 10.00
CA PRO A 257 -22.47 -5.04 8.72
C PRO A 257 -21.56 -4.73 7.52
N GLY A 258 -21.04 -3.50 7.42
CA GLY A 258 -20.10 -3.11 6.36
C GLY A 258 -18.77 -3.87 6.43
N LEU A 259 -18.20 -4.04 7.63
CA LEU A 259 -17.02 -4.87 7.83
C LEU A 259 -17.27 -6.32 7.38
N MET A 260 -18.36 -6.92 7.86
CA MET A 260 -18.68 -8.31 7.57
C MET A 260 -19.02 -8.52 6.09
N GLU A 261 -19.54 -7.53 5.39
CA GLU A 261 -19.71 -7.59 3.93
C GLU A 261 -18.36 -7.71 3.21
N LEU A 262 -17.36 -6.93 3.61
CA LEU A 262 -16.00 -7.05 3.05
C LEU A 262 -15.42 -8.44 3.32
N VAL A 263 -15.62 -8.98 4.52
CA VAL A 263 -15.18 -10.34 4.89
C VAL A 263 -15.90 -11.41 4.06
N GLN A 264 -17.22 -11.29 3.87
CA GLN A 264 -18.01 -12.13 2.96
C GLN A 264 -17.45 -12.08 1.52
N PHE A 265 -16.94 -10.93 1.11
CA PHE A 265 -16.24 -10.73 -0.16
C PHE A 265 -14.79 -11.26 -0.15
N ASN A 266 -14.37 -12.01 0.88
CA ASN A 266 -13.04 -12.58 1.09
C ASN A 266 -11.94 -11.54 1.34
N ALA A 267 -12.27 -10.41 1.96
CA ALA A 267 -11.27 -9.51 2.53
C ALA A 267 -10.58 -10.22 3.71
N LEU A 268 -9.24 -10.28 3.64
CA LEU A 268 -8.39 -10.86 4.69
C LEU A 268 -7.53 -9.81 5.37
N GLU A 269 -7.23 -8.68 4.73
CA GLU A 269 -6.48 -7.60 5.37
C GLU A 269 -7.20 -6.27 5.23
N PHE A 270 -7.12 -5.44 6.27
CA PHE A 270 -7.71 -4.11 6.36
C PHE A 270 -6.59 -3.09 6.58
N HIS A 271 -6.50 -2.11 5.68
CA HIS A 271 -5.43 -1.11 5.62
C HIS A 271 -6.06 0.29 5.54
N PRO A 272 -6.43 0.89 6.68
CA PRO A 272 -6.98 2.24 6.71
C PRO A 272 -5.92 3.29 6.35
N TRP A 273 -6.39 4.44 5.86
CA TRP A 273 -5.59 5.66 5.84
C TRP A 273 -5.30 6.15 7.26
N GLY A 274 -4.21 6.89 7.41
CA GLY A 274 -3.89 7.62 8.65
C GLY A 274 -4.76 8.86 8.90
N SER A 275 -5.92 8.99 8.25
CA SER A 275 -6.88 10.08 8.41
C SER A 275 -8.31 9.56 8.30
N HIS A 276 -9.28 10.34 8.79
CA HIS A 276 -10.70 10.09 8.59
C HIS A 276 -11.21 10.62 7.25
N ALA A 277 -12.31 10.04 6.75
CA ALA A 277 -12.91 10.37 5.47
C ALA A 277 -13.61 11.75 5.45
N ASP A 278 -14.01 12.30 6.60
CA ASP A 278 -14.52 13.68 6.74
C ASP A 278 -13.40 14.73 6.71
N LYS A 279 -12.20 14.37 7.15
CA LYS A 279 -11.02 15.23 7.18
C LYS A 279 -9.82 14.53 6.51
N PRO A 280 -9.91 14.19 5.21
CA PRO A 280 -8.93 13.34 4.54
C PRO A 280 -7.54 13.96 4.42
N ASP A 281 -7.41 15.28 4.60
CA ASP A 281 -6.16 16.01 4.48
C ASP A 281 -5.43 16.20 5.83
N LEU A 282 -6.04 15.76 6.93
CA LEU A 282 -5.46 15.81 8.27
C LEU A 282 -5.13 14.41 8.77
N ALA A 283 -3.83 14.11 8.84
CA ALA A 283 -3.32 12.87 9.41
C ALA A 283 -3.50 12.88 10.94
N ASP A 284 -4.14 11.85 11.48
CA ASP A 284 -4.33 11.65 12.92
C ASP A 284 -3.33 10.66 13.54
N ARG A 285 -2.34 10.22 12.77
CA ARG A 285 -1.29 9.34 13.24
C ARG A 285 -0.02 9.43 12.40
N VAL A 286 1.12 9.23 13.05
CA VAL A 286 2.40 8.86 12.42
C VAL A 286 2.63 7.37 12.64
N VAL A 287 3.11 6.66 11.62
CA VAL A 287 3.48 5.25 11.67
C VAL A 287 4.91 5.08 11.21
N PHE A 288 5.77 4.55 12.09
CA PHE A 288 7.09 4.03 11.75
C PHE A 288 6.98 2.52 11.60
N ASP A 289 7.05 2.01 10.37
CA ASP A 289 7.03 0.57 10.10
C ASP A 289 8.46 0.03 10.03
N LEU A 290 8.82 -0.81 10.99
CA LEU A 290 10.17 -1.35 11.15
C LEU A 290 10.32 -2.61 10.33
N ASP A 291 10.99 -2.44 9.20
CA ASP A 291 11.09 -3.43 8.14
C ASP A 291 12.50 -4.04 8.14
N PRO A 292 12.73 -5.17 8.85
CA PRO A 292 14.06 -5.79 8.89
C PRO A 292 14.48 -6.28 7.51
N GLY A 293 15.73 -6.00 7.14
CA GLY A 293 16.39 -6.67 6.02
C GLY A 293 16.60 -8.17 6.27
N PRO A 294 17.12 -8.89 5.26
CA PRO A 294 17.56 -10.27 5.44
C PRO A 294 18.51 -10.40 6.64
N ASP A 295 18.38 -11.50 7.38
CA ASP A 295 19.25 -11.89 8.50
C ASP A 295 19.29 -10.96 9.72
N VAL A 296 18.43 -9.94 9.78
CA VAL A 296 18.23 -9.16 11.02
C VAL A 296 17.42 -10.01 12.01
N PRO A 297 17.98 -10.38 13.17
CA PRO A 297 17.25 -11.18 14.14
C PRO A 297 16.16 -10.33 14.80
N PHE A 298 15.02 -10.95 15.13
CA PHE A 298 13.87 -10.22 15.67
C PHE A 298 14.17 -9.46 16.97
N VAL A 299 15.15 -9.91 17.76
CA VAL A 299 15.62 -9.18 18.94
C VAL A 299 16.11 -7.77 18.61
N GLU A 300 16.76 -7.58 17.46
CA GLU A 300 17.19 -6.25 16.99
C GLU A 300 16.00 -5.39 16.58
N VAL A 301 14.96 -5.98 16.00
CA VAL A 301 13.70 -5.27 15.71
C VAL A 301 13.02 -4.79 17.00
N LYS A 302 13.05 -5.59 18.08
CA LYS A 302 12.54 -5.19 19.40
C LYS A 302 13.37 -4.06 20.01
N ARG A 303 14.70 -4.12 19.89
CA ARG A 303 15.61 -3.05 20.33
C ARG A 303 15.32 -1.76 19.58
N ALA A 304 15.25 -1.82 18.24
CA ALA A 304 14.87 -0.69 17.39
C ALA A 304 13.54 -0.03 17.78
N ALA A 305 12.48 -0.82 18.01
CA ALA A 305 11.20 -0.27 18.45
C ALA A 305 11.31 0.44 19.81
N THR A 306 12.13 -0.09 20.72
CA THR A 306 12.38 0.51 22.03
C THR A 306 13.19 1.80 21.92
N ASP A 307 14.19 1.85 21.04
CA ASP A 307 15.01 3.04 20.80
C ASP A 307 14.15 4.17 20.21
N ILE A 308 13.33 3.85 19.21
CA ILE A 308 12.38 4.80 18.60
C ILE A 308 11.39 5.32 19.64
N ARG A 309 10.85 4.47 20.51
CA ARG A 309 9.97 4.89 21.61
C ARG A 309 10.66 5.90 22.53
N LYS A 310 11.91 5.63 22.92
CA LYS A 310 12.68 6.51 23.82
C LYS A 310 12.94 7.88 23.16
N LEU A 311 13.32 7.88 21.89
CA LEU A 311 13.54 9.12 21.13
C LEU A 311 12.24 9.92 20.98
N LEU A 312 11.12 9.26 20.67
CA LEU A 312 9.81 9.92 20.63
C LEU A 312 9.41 10.49 21.99
N ALA A 313 9.66 9.77 23.08
CA ALA A 313 9.40 10.27 24.43
C ALA A 313 10.25 11.50 24.79
N GLN A 314 11.50 11.58 24.33
CA GLN A 314 12.34 12.78 24.48
C GLN A 314 11.78 13.98 23.69
N LEU A 315 11.03 13.71 22.63
CA LEU A 315 10.28 14.72 21.87
C LEU A 315 8.88 15.00 22.46
N GLU A 316 8.58 14.45 23.65
CA GLU A 316 7.28 14.54 24.32
C GLU A 316 6.12 13.94 23.50
N LEU A 317 6.41 12.92 22.68
CA LEU A 317 5.44 12.18 21.90
C LEU A 317 5.26 10.78 22.46
N GLU A 318 4.08 10.49 23.01
CA GLU A 318 3.72 9.14 23.41
C GLU A 318 3.46 8.28 22.16
N SER A 319 3.91 7.03 22.21
CA SER A 319 3.80 6.11 21.09
C SER A 319 3.27 4.76 21.52
N PHE A 320 2.63 4.07 20.60
CA PHE A 320 1.96 2.79 20.79
C PHE A 320 2.57 1.73 19.89
N LEU A 321 2.58 0.48 20.35
CA LEU A 321 3.26 -0.61 19.67
C LEU A 321 2.26 -1.61 19.08
N ARG A 322 2.54 -2.06 17.86
CA ARG A 322 1.84 -3.20 17.24
C ARG A 322 2.81 -4.13 16.56
N ALA A 323 2.61 -5.44 16.73
CA ALA A 323 3.22 -6.43 15.87
C ALA A 323 2.55 -6.41 14.50
N SER A 324 3.30 -6.39 13.40
CA SER A 324 2.72 -6.25 12.05
C SER A 324 1.97 -7.50 11.56
N GLY A 325 2.15 -8.66 12.20
CA GLY A 325 1.75 -9.96 11.65
C GLY A 325 2.66 -10.43 10.50
N GLY A 326 3.73 -9.67 10.18
CA GLY A 326 4.78 -10.03 9.24
C GLY A 326 6.12 -10.24 9.95
N LYS A 327 7.17 -9.59 9.44
CA LYS A 327 8.53 -9.64 10.04
C LYS A 327 8.81 -8.48 11.00
N GLY A 328 8.05 -7.38 10.86
CA GLY A 328 8.32 -6.09 11.51
C GLY A 328 7.39 -5.70 12.64
N LEU A 329 7.66 -4.54 13.23
CA LEU A 329 6.83 -3.89 14.25
C LEU A 329 6.40 -2.51 13.75
N HIS A 330 5.24 -2.04 14.16
CA HIS A 330 4.82 -0.66 13.94
C HIS A 330 4.91 0.11 15.26
N VAL A 331 5.58 1.26 15.24
CA VAL A 331 5.50 2.28 16.29
C VAL A 331 4.59 3.39 15.80
N VAL A 332 3.52 3.67 16.54
CA VAL A 332 2.42 4.54 16.11
C VAL A 332 2.28 5.70 17.08
N VAL A 333 2.28 6.92 16.57
CA VAL A 333 2.10 8.17 17.34
C VAL A 333 0.75 8.75 16.96
N PRO A 334 -0.29 8.71 17.82
CA PRO A 334 -1.56 9.37 17.52
C PRO A 334 -1.40 10.89 17.55
N LEU A 335 -2.18 11.60 16.73
CA LEU A 335 -2.20 13.05 16.62
C LEU A 335 -3.64 13.55 16.82
N ASN A 336 -3.85 14.35 17.86
CA ASN A 336 -5.14 14.93 18.22
C ASN A 336 -4.94 16.35 18.79
N PRO A 337 -5.20 17.41 17.99
CA PRO A 337 -5.75 17.38 16.63
C PRO A 337 -4.78 16.78 15.59
N GLY A 338 -5.33 16.28 14.49
CA GLY A 338 -4.55 15.81 13.34
C GLY A 338 -3.75 16.94 12.68
N CYS A 339 -2.72 16.57 11.91
CA CYS A 339 -1.78 17.48 11.24
C CYS A 339 -1.81 17.28 9.71
N ASP A 340 -1.44 18.31 8.95
CA ASP A 340 -1.32 18.20 7.49
C ASP A 340 -0.32 17.09 7.08
N TRP A 341 -0.63 16.39 5.99
CA TRP A 341 0.20 15.31 5.48
C TRP A 341 1.65 15.71 5.20
N ASP A 342 1.89 16.94 4.72
CA ASP A 342 3.24 17.42 4.45
C ASP A 342 4.08 17.55 5.73
N LEU A 343 3.46 18.04 6.82
CA LEU A 343 4.12 18.11 8.13
C LEU A 343 4.39 16.71 8.68
N THR A 344 3.39 15.83 8.66
CA THR A 344 3.49 14.44 9.12
C THR A 344 4.57 13.66 8.37
N LYS A 345 4.61 13.79 7.03
CA LYS A 345 5.62 13.14 6.19
C LYS A 345 7.02 13.69 6.43
N ARG A 346 7.18 15.02 6.53
CA ARG A 346 8.48 15.65 6.81
C ARG A 346 9.01 15.24 8.18
N PHE A 347 8.17 15.26 9.21
CA PHE A 347 8.55 14.83 10.56
C PHE A 347 9.01 13.37 10.55
N ALA A 348 8.20 12.45 9.99
CA ALA A 348 8.53 11.03 9.96
C ALA A 348 9.82 10.74 9.17
N HIS A 349 10.00 11.42 8.03
CA HIS A 349 11.21 11.32 7.23
C HIS A 349 12.44 11.84 7.99
N GLY A 350 12.36 13.04 8.57
CA GLY A 350 13.46 13.64 9.33
C GLY A 350 13.85 12.79 10.54
N PHE A 351 12.88 12.22 11.24
CA PHE A 351 13.12 11.29 12.34
C PHE A 351 13.85 10.01 11.86
N ALA A 352 13.36 9.39 10.77
CA ALA A 352 13.97 8.18 10.21
C ALA A 352 15.38 8.44 9.67
N ASP A 353 15.61 9.58 9.01
CA ASP A 353 16.91 9.98 8.49
C ASP A 353 17.90 10.30 9.62
N ALA A 354 17.48 11.03 10.65
CA ALA A 354 18.32 11.29 11.82
C ALA A 354 18.76 10.00 12.52
N LEU A 355 17.83 9.05 12.72
CA LEU A 355 18.13 7.74 13.31
C LEU A 355 19.08 6.91 12.42
N ALA A 356 18.89 6.95 11.10
CA ALA A 356 19.78 6.28 10.16
C ALA A 356 21.18 6.90 10.11
N ARG A 357 21.32 8.20 10.37
CA ARG A 357 22.62 8.88 10.47
C ARG A 357 23.32 8.64 11.80
N SER A 358 22.57 8.56 12.90
CA SER A 358 23.14 8.30 14.22
C SER A 358 23.61 6.86 14.38
N GLU A 359 22.92 5.92 13.74
CA GLU A 359 23.21 4.48 13.84
C GLU A 359 23.16 3.78 12.46
N PRO A 360 24.07 4.15 11.54
CA PRO A 360 24.05 3.73 10.12
C PRO A 360 24.27 2.23 9.89
N ASP A 361 24.84 1.54 10.88
CA ASP A 361 25.05 0.09 10.87
C ASP A 361 23.78 -0.69 11.27
N ARG A 362 22.82 -0.04 11.91
CA ARG A 362 21.55 -0.65 12.36
C ARG A 362 20.37 -0.22 11.51
N PHE A 363 20.34 1.02 11.04
CA PHE A 363 19.19 1.60 10.36
C PHE A 363 19.47 2.08 8.94
N LEU A 364 18.40 2.16 8.16
CA LEU A 364 18.37 2.73 6.82
C LEU A 364 17.07 3.53 6.65
N ALA A 365 17.15 4.70 6.03
CA ALA A 365 15.98 5.54 5.68
C ALA A 365 15.62 5.48 4.17
N VAL A 366 16.19 4.52 3.44
CA VAL A 366 15.99 4.29 2.00
C VAL A 366 15.25 2.98 1.78
N ALA A 367 14.24 2.95 0.91
CA ALA A 367 13.37 1.79 0.77
C ALA A 367 14.01 0.60 0.02
N THR A 368 15.16 0.78 -0.62
CA THR A 368 15.83 -0.23 -1.46
C THR A 368 16.23 -1.47 -0.63
N LYS A 369 15.67 -2.65 -0.98
CA LYS A 369 15.78 -3.88 -0.17
C LYS A 369 17.20 -4.46 -0.07
N ASN A 370 17.96 -4.47 -1.17
CA ASN A 370 19.37 -4.87 -1.21
C ASN A 370 20.27 -3.99 -0.32
N ARG A 371 19.92 -2.71 -0.12
CA ARG A 371 20.63 -1.82 0.81
C ARG A 371 20.31 -2.13 2.28
N ARG A 372 19.32 -2.98 2.57
CA ARG A 372 18.96 -3.38 3.94
C ARG A 372 19.86 -4.49 4.50
N ASN A 373 21.01 -4.79 3.89
CA ASN A 373 21.96 -5.80 4.36
C ASN A 373 22.21 -5.70 5.87
N ARG A 374 21.59 -6.60 6.65
CA ARG A 374 21.64 -6.65 8.12
C ARG A 374 21.16 -5.38 8.84
N ARG A 375 20.38 -4.53 8.17
CA ARG A 375 19.83 -3.26 8.67
C ARG A 375 18.31 -3.26 8.70
N ILE A 376 17.75 -2.40 9.53
CA ILE A 376 16.31 -2.18 9.64
C ILE A 376 15.95 -0.92 8.85
N PHE A 377 15.07 -1.08 7.85
CA PHE A 377 14.47 0.06 7.20
C PHE A 377 13.40 0.66 8.12
N VAL A 378 13.56 1.92 8.48
CA VAL A 378 12.54 2.69 9.23
C VAL A 378 11.59 3.29 8.20
N ASP A 379 10.57 2.52 7.80
CA ASP A 379 9.63 2.91 6.76
C ASP A 379 8.72 4.04 7.25
N TYR A 380 9.03 5.25 6.78
CA TYR A 380 8.24 6.46 7.01
C TYR A 380 7.21 6.71 5.89
N LEU A 381 7.14 5.87 4.84
CA LEU A 381 6.32 6.10 3.65
C LEU A 381 4.82 5.89 3.90
N ARG A 382 4.45 5.42 5.10
CA ARG A 382 3.06 5.30 5.57
C ARG A 382 2.43 6.64 5.96
N ASN A 383 3.22 7.71 5.97
CA ASN A 383 2.85 9.03 6.50
C ASN A 383 2.54 10.05 5.40
N GLY A 384 2.18 9.59 4.20
CA GLY A 384 1.72 10.43 3.10
C GLY A 384 0.23 10.27 2.84
N ARG A 385 -0.38 11.29 2.22
CA ARG A 385 -1.78 11.22 1.80
C ARG A 385 -2.01 10.02 0.89
N GLY A 386 -3.03 9.22 1.20
CA GLY A 386 -3.32 8.01 0.43
C GLY A 386 -2.50 6.78 0.78
N ALA A 387 -1.49 6.91 1.64
CA ALA A 387 -0.79 5.76 2.20
C ALA A 387 -1.65 5.06 3.26
N THR A 388 -1.39 3.77 3.44
CA THR A 388 -2.13 2.92 4.36
C THR A 388 -1.19 2.08 5.20
N ALA A 389 -1.60 1.74 6.41
CA ALA A 389 -0.93 0.75 7.24
C ALA A 389 -1.97 -0.27 7.73
N VAL A 390 -1.58 -1.55 7.85
CA VAL A 390 -2.49 -2.61 8.32
C VAL A 390 -3.10 -2.24 9.66
N ALA A 391 -4.41 -2.39 9.85
CA ALA A 391 -5.11 -2.09 11.10
C ALA A 391 -4.74 -3.08 12.22
N SER A 392 -4.86 -2.65 13.47
CA SER A 392 -4.83 -3.57 14.61
C SER A 392 -5.95 -4.59 14.47
N TYR A 393 -5.70 -5.84 14.85
CA TYR A 393 -6.64 -6.97 14.72
C TYR A 393 -7.01 -7.36 13.28
N SER A 394 -6.40 -6.74 12.26
CA SER A 394 -6.45 -7.32 10.92
C SER A 394 -5.58 -8.56 10.87
N MET A 395 -6.09 -9.67 10.33
CA MET A 395 -5.24 -10.78 9.94
C MET A 395 -4.37 -10.40 8.74
N ARG A 396 -3.39 -11.26 8.44
CA ARG A 396 -2.52 -11.16 7.27
C ARG A 396 -2.77 -12.36 6.36
N ALA A 397 -2.78 -12.14 5.05
CA ALA A 397 -2.85 -13.16 4.01
C ALA A 397 -1.49 -13.88 3.87
N ARG A 398 -1.08 -14.57 4.95
CA ARG A 398 0.17 -15.31 5.07
C ARG A 398 -0.12 -16.69 5.69
N PRO A 399 0.77 -17.68 5.51
CA PRO A 399 0.65 -18.95 6.22
C PRO A 399 0.41 -18.73 7.72
N ASP A 400 -0.47 -19.55 8.29
CA ASP A 400 -0.94 -19.50 9.67
C ASP A 400 -1.90 -18.36 10.05
N ALA A 401 -2.30 -17.51 9.09
CA ALA A 401 -3.17 -16.35 9.32
C ALA A 401 -2.74 -15.51 10.55
N PRO A 402 -1.51 -14.96 10.56
CA PRO A 402 -1.04 -14.14 11.67
C PRO A 402 -1.81 -12.82 11.72
N VAL A 403 -1.83 -12.19 12.89
CA VAL A 403 -2.62 -11.00 13.18
C VAL A 403 -1.70 -9.83 13.49
N ALA A 404 -2.05 -8.66 12.95
CA ALA A 404 -1.43 -7.40 13.34
C ALA A 404 -1.91 -7.00 14.74
N MET A 405 -1.18 -7.42 15.79
CA MET A 405 -1.66 -7.33 17.17
C MET A 405 -1.11 -6.10 17.92
N PRO A 406 -1.96 -5.26 18.52
CA PRO A 406 -1.51 -4.21 19.43
C PRO A 406 -0.96 -4.80 20.73
N LEU A 407 0.14 -4.23 21.21
CA LEU A 407 0.94 -4.76 22.33
C LEU A 407 1.22 -3.68 23.36
N ALA A 408 1.24 -4.08 24.63
CA ALA A 408 1.79 -3.23 25.68
C ALA A 408 3.31 -3.22 25.54
N TRP A 409 3.95 -2.07 25.76
CA TRP A 409 5.41 -1.98 25.70
C TRP A 409 6.11 -2.99 26.61
N GLY A 410 5.56 -3.26 27.80
CA GLY A 410 6.07 -4.27 28.74
C GLY A 410 5.98 -5.72 28.25
N ASP A 411 5.16 -6.00 27.23
CA ASP A 411 5.03 -7.34 26.65
C ASP A 411 5.96 -7.57 25.45
N LEU A 412 6.62 -6.51 24.94
CA LEU A 412 7.53 -6.62 23.80
C LEU A 412 8.66 -7.63 24.06
N GLY A 413 9.24 -7.61 25.27
CA GLY A 413 10.31 -8.53 25.66
C GLY A 413 9.94 -10.01 25.46
N LYS A 414 8.68 -10.37 25.73
CA LYS A 414 8.13 -11.74 25.67
C LYS A 414 7.78 -12.19 24.25
N LEU A 415 7.67 -11.25 23.31
CA LEU A 415 7.31 -11.55 21.93
C LEU A 415 8.46 -12.26 21.21
N LYS A 416 8.18 -13.46 20.68
CA LYS A 416 9.16 -14.31 19.98
C LYS A 416 9.36 -13.91 18.51
N LYS A 417 8.28 -13.50 17.83
CA LYS A 417 8.27 -13.10 16.41
C LYS A 417 7.12 -12.12 16.15
N ALA A 418 7.23 -11.28 15.13
CA ALA A 418 6.19 -10.29 14.76
C ALA A 418 4.88 -10.91 14.23
N ASN A 419 4.89 -12.19 13.88
CA ASN A 419 3.74 -12.97 13.45
C ASN A 419 3.41 -14.11 14.44
N ALA A 420 3.66 -13.89 15.74
CA ALA A 420 3.49 -14.92 16.76
C ALA A 420 2.02 -15.22 17.10
N LEU A 421 1.12 -14.26 16.87
CA LEU A 421 -0.30 -14.38 17.21
C LEU A 421 -1.11 -14.58 15.94
N THR A 422 -1.98 -15.58 15.95
CA THR A 422 -2.83 -15.96 14.82
C THR A 422 -4.30 -15.75 15.13
N ILE A 423 -5.17 -15.95 14.13
CA ILE A 423 -6.62 -15.87 14.32
C ILE A 423 -7.14 -16.89 15.34
N ALA A 424 -6.42 -17.99 15.57
CA ALA A 424 -6.77 -19.00 16.56
C ALA A 424 -6.48 -18.53 18.00
N ASP A 425 -5.42 -17.74 18.18
CA ASP A 425 -4.96 -17.32 19.51
C ASP A 425 -5.71 -16.09 20.03
N VAL A 426 -6.00 -15.14 19.13
CA VAL A 426 -6.42 -13.79 19.48
C VAL A 426 -7.76 -13.72 20.22
N PRO A 427 -8.84 -14.43 19.81
CA PRO A 427 -10.10 -14.38 20.54
C PRO A 427 -9.99 -14.83 21.99
N ALA A 428 -9.26 -15.91 22.26
CA ALA A 428 -9.01 -16.38 23.63
C ALA A 428 -8.16 -15.39 24.44
N LYS A 429 -7.17 -14.75 23.80
CA LYS A 429 -6.36 -13.70 24.41
C LYS A 429 -7.19 -12.47 24.79
N LEU A 430 -8.14 -12.06 23.96
CA LEU A 430 -9.02 -10.92 24.22
C LEU A 430 -9.97 -11.21 25.39
N LYS A 431 -10.57 -12.41 25.46
CA LYS A 431 -11.41 -12.82 26.60
C LYS A 431 -10.68 -12.76 27.95
N ARG A 432 -9.37 -12.99 27.96
CA ARG A 432 -8.52 -12.95 29.17
C ARG A 432 -7.90 -11.58 29.44
N ARG A 433 -8.05 -10.63 28.52
CA ARG A 433 -7.39 -9.32 28.60
C ARG A 433 -8.10 -8.46 29.64
N ARG A 434 -7.31 -7.86 30.54
CA ARG A 434 -7.82 -6.92 31.56
C ARG A 434 -7.76 -5.46 31.12
N LYS A 435 -6.79 -5.11 30.26
CA LYS A 435 -6.55 -3.74 29.79
C LYS A 435 -6.19 -3.76 28.30
N ASP A 436 -6.73 -2.83 27.53
CA ASP A 436 -6.30 -2.62 26.14
C ASP A 436 -4.93 -1.91 26.12
N PRO A 437 -3.88 -2.48 25.49
CA PRO A 437 -2.61 -1.80 25.30
C PRO A 437 -2.68 -0.46 24.59
N TRP A 438 -3.75 -0.23 23.82
CA TRP A 438 -3.98 1.02 23.09
C TRP A 438 -5.08 1.86 23.74
N GLU A 439 -5.45 1.57 24.99
CA GLU A 439 -6.36 2.42 25.75
C GLU A 439 -5.86 3.87 25.76
N GLY A 440 -6.76 4.82 25.47
CA GLY A 440 -6.45 6.24 25.41
C GLY A 440 -5.85 6.73 24.09
N VAL A 441 -5.53 5.85 23.13
CA VAL A 441 -4.90 6.25 21.85
C VAL A 441 -5.70 7.32 21.09
N GLY A 442 -7.04 7.25 21.11
CA GLY A 442 -7.92 8.21 20.44
C GLY A 442 -8.18 9.51 21.20
N THR A 443 -7.94 9.53 22.51
CA THR A 443 -8.22 10.69 23.38
C THR A 443 -6.97 11.48 23.76
N LEU A 444 -5.78 10.87 23.64
CA LEU A 444 -4.50 11.49 23.93
C LEU A 444 -4.30 12.78 23.11
N LYS A 445 -3.98 13.88 23.78
CA LYS A 445 -3.76 15.20 23.17
C LYS A 445 -2.28 15.45 22.93
N GLN A 446 -1.85 15.30 21.68
CA GLN A 446 -0.52 15.63 21.19
C GLN A 446 -0.57 15.90 19.69
N ASN A 447 0.35 16.68 19.14
CA ASN A 447 0.42 16.96 17.70
C ASN A 447 1.86 17.34 17.28
N LEU A 448 2.05 17.64 15.99
CA LEU A 448 3.36 18.00 15.43
C LEU A 448 3.55 19.51 15.24
N ALA A 449 2.74 20.37 15.85
CA ALA A 449 2.76 21.82 15.59
C ALA A 449 4.12 22.46 15.89
N ARG A 450 4.90 21.91 16.84
CA ARG A 450 6.28 22.36 17.16
C ARG A 450 7.23 22.26 15.96
N TRP A 451 6.99 21.33 15.03
CA TRP A 451 7.82 21.09 13.84
C TRP A 451 7.24 21.75 12.57
N ALA A 452 6.18 22.56 12.71
CA ALA A 452 5.58 23.28 11.58
C ALA A 452 6.47 24.43 11.08
N ARG A 453 7.27 25.02 11.97
CA ARG A 453 8.17 26.13 11.64
C ARG A 453 9.49 25.58 11.09
N VAL A 454 9.82 25.98 9.87
CA VAL A 454 11.17 25.85 9.32
C VAL A 454 11.88 27.12 9.78
N GLU A 455 12.75 27.01 10.77
CA GLU A 455 13.81 28.02 10.95
C GLU A 455 14.96 27.72 9.99
#